data_AF-A0A947VY90-F1
#
_entry.id   AF-A0A947VY90-F1
#
_cell.length_a   1.000
_cell.length_b   1.000
_cell.length_c   1.000
_cell.angle_alpha   90.00
_cell.angle_beta   90.00
_cell.angle_gamma   90.00
#
_symmetry.space_group_name_H-M   'P 1'
#
loop_
_entity.id
_entity.type
_entity.pdbx_description
1 polymer ?
#
loop_
_entity_poly.entity_id
_entity_poly.type
_entity_poly.pdbx_seq_one_letter_code
_entity_poly.pdbx_strand_id
1 'polypeptide(L)' 'MAISKKGNCYVLPKDKESSEARASRFKKLFNRSRISQITRDNETLIPPKTKREIREAAIVREKYRTEREKNRFYQ' A
#
# COMPACT_ATOMS: atom_id res chain seq x y z
N MET A 1 -18.64 7.43 -4.76
CA MET A 1 -18.12 6.10 -5.16
C MET A 1 -16.85 6.31 -5.98
N ALA A 2 -15.80 5.50 -5.79
CA ALA A 2 -14.61 5.53 -6.65
C ALA A 2 -14.71 4.36 -7.64
N ILE A 3 -14.81 4.65 -8.94
CA ILE A 3 -15.02 3.65 -9.98
C ILE A 3 -13.70 3.47 -10.74
N SER A 4 -12.99 2.37 -10.50
CA SER A 4 -11.77 2.03 -11.24
C SER A 4 -12.15 1.36 -12.57
N LYS A 5 -12.13 2.12 -13.67
CA LYS A 5 -11.99 1.57 -15.02
C LYS A 5 -10.49 1.57 -15.35
N LYS A 6 -9.88 0.38 -15.40
CA LYS A 6 -8.51 0.09 -15.88
C LYS A 6 -7.39 0.94 -15.24
N GLY A 7 -6.93 0.56 -14.06
CA GLY A 7 -5.64 1.03 -13.50
C GLY A 7 -5.57 2.50 -13.08
N ASN A 8 -6.62 3.30 -13.31
CA ASN A 8 -6.64 4.70 -12.91
C ASN A 8 -7.42 4.87 -11.61
N CYS A 9 -6.68 5.18 -10.54
CA CYS A 9 -7.26 5.63 -9.27
C CYS A 9 -7.57 7.12 -9.39
N TYR A 10 -8.81 7.53 -9.11
CA TYR A 10 -9.18 8.93 -8.98
C TYR A 10 -10.15 9.11 -7.82
N VAL A 11 -10.16 10.33 -7.26
CA VAL A 11 -10.98 10.68 -6.11
C VAL A 11 -11.80 11.91 -6.44
N LEU A 12 -13.12 11.73 -6.49
CA LEU A 12 -14.04 12.85 -6.61
C LEU A 12 -14.03 13.68 -5.33
N PRO A 13 -14.01 15.02 -5.45
CA PRO A 13 -14.11 15.92 -4.32
C PRO A 13 -15.44 15.71 -3.60
N LYS A 14 -15.42 15.79 -2.27
CA LYS A 14 -16.63 15.88 -1.45
C LYS A 14 -16.88 17.34 -1.06
N ASP A 15 -18.14 17.67 -0.78
CA ASP A 15 -18.50 18.99 -0.27
C ASP A 15 -17.74 19.31 1.02
N LYS A 16 -17.21 20.54 1.10
CA LYS A 16 -16.42 21.08 2.21
C LYS A 16 -15.14 20.28 2.55
N GLU A 17 -14.61 19.50 1.61
CA GLU A 17 -13.37 18.75 1.80
C GLU A 17 -12.12 19.59 1.49
N SER A 18 -11.17 19.62 2.43
CA SER A 18 -9.86 20.25 2.22
C SER A 18 -9.02 19.50 1.17
N SER A 19 -8.10 20.22 0.53
CA SER A 19 -7.15 19.65 -0.43
C SER A 19 -6.32 18.50 0.17
N GLU A 20 -5.88 18.66 1.43
CA GLU A 20 -5.12 17.65 2.16
C GLU A 20 -5.92 16.38 2.45
N ALA A 21 -7.18 16.53 2.90
CA ALA A 21 -8.06 15.40 3.16
C ALA A 21 -8.32 14.59 1.88
N ARG A 22 -8.47 15.28 0.75
CA ARG A 22 -8.61 14.66 -0.57
C ARG A 22 -7.36 13.91 -1.00
N ALA A 23 -6.18 14.52 -0.83
CA ALA A 23 -4.90 13.89 -1.12
C ALA A 23 -4.67 12.63 -0.26
N SER A 24 -5.03 12.69 1.02
CA SER A 24 -4.96 11.54 1.93
C SER A 24 -5.88 10.39 1.49
N ARG A 25 -7.11 10.68 1.07
CA ARG A 25 -8.02 9.67 0.49
C ARG A 25 -7.47 9.06 -0.78
N PHE A 26 -6.93 9.88 -1.68
CA PHE A 26 -6.29 9.39 -2.90
C PHE A 26 -5.14 8.44 -2.56
N LYS A 27 -4.25 8.84 -1.66
CA LYS A 27 -3.12 8.02 -1.21
C LYS A 27 -3.58 6.68 -0.63
N LYS A 28 -4.65 6.67 0.18
CA LYS A 28 -5.24 5.43 0.71
C LYS A 28 -5.76 4.51 -0.40
N LEU A 29 -6.46 5.06 -1.39
CA LEU A 29 -7.00 4.30 -2.52
C LEU A 29 -5.88 3.76 -3.42
N PHE A 30 -4.89 4.59 -3.74
CA PHE A 30 -3.72 4.21 -4.51
C PHE A 30 -2.94 3.08 -3.83
N ASN A 31 -2.65 3.20 -2.53
CA ASN A 31 -1.97 2.14 -1.78
C ASN A 31 -2.79 0.83 -1.72
N ARG A 32 -4.13 0.93 -1.59
CA ARG A 32 -5.02 -0.24 -1.60
C ARG A 32 -5.01 -0.97 -2.93
N SER A 33 -4.89 -0.24 -4.04
CA SER A 33 -4.89 -0.80 -5.40
C SER A 33 -3.63 -1.61 -5.73
N ARG A 34 -2.53 -1.44 -4.96
CA ARG A 34 -1.21 -2.05 -5.21
C ARG A 34 -0.59 -1.74 -6.57
N ILE A 35 -1.13 -0.77 -7.32
CA ILE A 35 -0.65 -0.42 -8.66
C ILE A 35 0.84 -0.08 -8.64
N SER A 36 1.31 0.70 -7.68
CA SER A 36 2.75 1.06 -7.60
C SER A 36 3.66 -0.15 -7.45
N GLN A 37 3.23 -1.17 -6.71
CA GLN A 37 4.02 -2.38 -6.51
C GLN A 37 4.05 -3.19 -7.81
N ILE A 38 2.89 -3.36 -8.45
CA ILE A 38 2.76 -4.07 -9.72
C ILE A 38 3.60 -3.39 -10.80
N THR A 39 3.57 -2.06 -10.90
CA THR A 39 4.39 -1.32 -11.87
C THR A 39 5.89 -1.55 -11.65
N ARG A 40 6.37 -1.46 -10.40
CA ARG A 40 7.79 -1.72 -10.07
C ARG A 40 8.21 -3.16 -10.32
N ASP A 41 7.34 -4.11 -9.98
CA ASP A 41 7.58 -5.53 -10.21
C ASP A 41 7.61 -5.86 -11.71
N ASN A 42 6.94 -5.07 -12.56
CA ASN A 42 6.99 -5.20 -14.02
C ASN A 42 8.18 -4.47 -14.65
N GLU A 43 8.71 -3.42 -14.02
CA GLU A 43 9.91 -2.70 -14.49
C GLU A 43 11.18 -3.56 -14.41
N THR A 44 11.20 -4.54 -13.53
CA THR A 44 12.35 -5.43 -13.31
C THR A 44 11.94 -6.87 -13.57
N LEU A 45 12.78 -7.66 -14.27
CA LEU A 45 12.55 -9.09 -14.48
C LEU A 45 12.79 -9.86 -13.17
N ILE A 46 11.85 -9.74 -12.23
CA ILE A 46 11.88 -10.46 -10.96
C ILE A 46 11.12 -11.78 -11.15
N PRO A 47 11.76 -12.96 -10.94
CA PRO A 47 11.05 -14.22 -11.00
C PRO A 47 9.96 -14.28 -9.90
N PRO A 48 8.82 -14.94 -10.17
CA PRO A 48 7.76 -15.04 -9.18
C PRO A 48 8.26 -15.77 -7.92
N LYS A 49 7.97 -15.20 -6.75
CA LYS A 49 8.36 -15.79 -5.46
C LYS A 49 7.64 -17.13 -5.24
N THR A 50 8.38 -18.08 -4.69
CA THR A 50 7.83 -19.35 -4.23
C THR A 50 6.93 -19.17 -3.01
N LYS A 51 6.03 -20.14 -2.76
CA LYS A 51 5.16 -20.13 -1.57
C LYS A 51 5.96 -20.05 -0.26
N ARG A 52 7.16 -20.62 -0.22
CA ARG A 52 8.04 -20.60 0.95
C ARG A 52 8.55 -19.19 1.23
N GLU A 53 9.11 -18.52 0.22
CA GLU A 53 9.63 -17.16 0.35
C GLU A 53 8.54 -16.16 0.74
N ILE A 54 7.30 -16.34 0.24
CA ILE A 54 6.16 -15.51 0.62
C ILE A 54 5.84 -15.64 2.11
N ARG A 55 5.90 -16.87 2.66
CA ARG A 55 5.68 -17.12 4.11
C ARG A 55 6.80 -16.55 4.95
N GLU A 56 8.05 -16.80 4.59
CA GLU A 56 9.21 -16.28 5.32
C GLU A 56 9.17 -14.75 5.36
N ALA A 57 8.87 -14.10 4.23
CA ALA A 57 8.68 -12.65 4.18
C ALA A 57 7.48 -12.15 5.00
N ALA A 58 6.43 -12.96 5.20
CA ALA A 58 5.32 -12.60 6.08
C ALA A 58 5.73 -12.64 7.55
N ILE A 59 6.42 -13.69 7.98
CA ILE A 59 6.93 -13.87 9.35
C ILE A 59 7.88 -12.74 9.72
N VAL A 60 8.83 -12.42 8.84
CA VAL A 60 9.79 -11.33 9.07
C VAL A 60 9.07 -9.98 9.20
N ARG A 61 8.06 -9.72 8.36
CA ARG A 61 7.25 -8.48 8.46
C ARG A 61 6.50 -8.38 9.78
N GLU A 62 5.96 -9.48 10.28
CA GLU A 62 5.26 -9.52 11.56
C GLU A 62 6.22 -9.25 12.72
N LYS A 63 7.39 -9.90 12.73
CA LYS A 63 8.44 -9.66 13.72
C LYS A 63 8.77 -8.17 13.85
N TYR A 64 9.05 -7.49 12.73
CA TYR A 64 9.38 -6.06 12.74
C TYR A 64 8.21 -5.15 13.14
N ARG A 65 6.97 -5.55 12.87
CA ARG A 65 5.78 -4.81 13.36
C ARG A 65 5.71 -4.88 14.88
N THR A 66 5.86 -6.07 15.43
CA THR A 66 5.85 -6.31 16.87
C THR A 66 6.98 -5.56 17.58
N GLU A 67 8.18 -5.56 17.02
CA GLU A 67 9.32 -4.78 17.55
C GLU A 67 9.03 -3.27 17.53
N ARG A 68 8.45 -2.75 16.45
CA ARG A 68 8.05 -1.35 16.36
C ARG A 68 6.97 -0.98 17.37
N GLU A 69 6.01 -1.86 17.62
CA GLU A 69 4.96 -1.64 18.62
C GLU A 69 5.54 -1.63 20.04
N LYS A 70 6.48 -2.53 20.35
CA LYS A 70 7.19 -2.54 21.63
C LYS A 70 7.99 -1.26 21.85
N ASN A 71 8.71 -0.80 20.84
CA ASN A 71 9.57 0.38 20.93
C ASN A 71 8.79 1.71 20.87
N ARG A 72 7.49 1.67 20.58
CA ARG A 72 6.65 2.87 20.44
C ARG A 72 6.55 3.71 21.73
N PHE A 73 6.74 3.08 22.89
CA PHE A 73 6.59 3.72 24.20
C PHE A 73 7.93 4.12 24.85
N TYR A 74 9.06 3.78 24.21
CA TYR A 74 10.41 3.98 24.75
C TYR A 74 11.29 4.86 23.84
N GLN A 75 10.68 5.60 22.91
CA GLN A 75 11.34 6.59 22.05
C GLN A 75 11.00 8.01 22.47
#